data_AF-A0A1X6MRY9-F1
#
_entry.id   AF-A0A1X6MRY9-F1
#
_cell.length_a   1.000
_cell.length_b   1.000
_cell.length_c   1.000
_cell.angle_alpha   90.00
_cell.angle_beta   90.00
_cell.angle_gamma   90.00
#
_symmetry.space_group_name_H-M   'P 1'
#
loop_
_entity.id
_entity.type
_entity.pdbx_description
1 polymer ?
#
loop_
_entity_poly.entity_id
_entity_poly.type
_entity_poly.pdbx_seq_one_letter_code
_entity_poly.pdbx_strand_id
1 'polypeptide(L)'
;MAHNHSHENCGDESHGHDHQHGIPEAQGHRDNLFTYIDHPNVVALNAAAPGKGPEVVKPWSERLDEEKFLESDADDQLILRVPFTGSVKLRAVLIKAGPSDQTPAKVALFSNLENADFSDVVDLKPVQEFDIPQGREVGEYHVMPAKFPNVTSLTLFFPASQGADTTRVYYIGFLGQFSERKNVPVVTVYESQANLADHEKIQGVDGNISTPQP
;
A
#
# COMPACT_ATOMS: atom_id res chain seq x y z
N MET A 1 49.68 41.52 10.71
CA MET A 1 49.35 41.33 9.29
C MET A 1 50.40 40.43 8.67
N ALA A 2 49.98 39.57 7.73
CA ALA A 2 50.69 38.49 7.05
C ALA A 2 50.79 37.16 7.85
N HIS A 3 49.89 36.24 7.49
CA HIS A 3 49.95 34.81 7.77
C HIS A 3 50.86 34.13 6.73
N ASN A 4 51.63 33.13 7.15
CA ASN A 4 52.21 32.14 6.26
C ASN A 4 52.20 30.78 6.97
N HIS A 5 51.29 29.89 6.57
CA HIS A 5 51.23 28.51 7.02
C HIS A 5 51.75 27.61 5.90
N SER A 6 52.78 26.84 6.24
CA SER A 6 53.39 25.83 5.37
C SER A 6 52.59 24.52 5.43
N HIS A 7 52.38 24.00 4.23
CA HIS A 7 51.97 22.68 3.77
C HIS A 7 52.19 21.48 4.71
N GLU A 8 51.15 20.69 4.95
CA GLU A 8 51.25 19.22 4.97
C GLU A 8 50.03 18.62 4.25
N ASN A 9 50.36 17.81 3.26
CA ASN A 9 49.51 17.13 2.30
C ASN A 9 49.46 15.67 2.71
N CYS A 10 48.26 15.15 3.01
CA CYS A 10 48.01 13.72 3.04
C CYS A 10 46.81 13.41 2.17
N GLY A 11 47.07 12.55 1.19
CA GLY A 11 46.19 12.18 0.11
C GLY A 11 44.97 11.42 0.58
N ASP A 12 43.85 11.82 -0.02
CA ASP A 12 42.55 11.19 -0.03
C ASP A 12 42.63 9.83 -0.73
N GLU A 13 42.53 8.75 0.03
CA GLU A 13 42.31 7.40 -0.48
C GLU A 13 41.24 6.77 0.38
N SER A 14 40.00 6.62 -0.13
CA SER A 14 39.15 5.45 0.17
C SER A 14 37.75 5.54 -0.43
N HIS A 15 37.57 4.70 -1.45
CA HIS A 15 36.37 3.90 -1.71
C HIS A 15 35.15 4.62 -2.29
N GLY A 16 35.18 4.74 -3.62
CA GLY A 16 33.99 4.63 -4.44
C GLY A 16 33.22 3.35 -4.12
N HIS A 17 32.05 3.51 -3.52
CA HIS A 17 31.01 2.50 -3.54
C HIS A 17 30.17 2.71 -4.80
N ASP A 18 30.74 2.31 -5.92
CA ASP A 18 29.95 1.99 -7.12
C ASP A 18 29.32 0.61 -6.89
N HIS A 19 28.03 0.60 -6.60
CA HIS A 19 27.21 -0.61 -6.56
C HIS A 19 26.10 -0.54 -7.60
N GLN A 20 26.42 -0.14 -8.83
CA GLN A 20 25.54 -0.38 -9.97
C GLN A 20 25.80 -1.79 -10.55
N HIS A 21 25.42 -2.84 -9.82
CA HIS A 21 25.28 -4.17 -10.43
C HIS A 21 23.95 -4.24 -11.19
N GLY A 22 24.07 -4.25 -12.52
CA GLY A 22 23.00 -4.27 -13.51
C GLY A 22 21.89 -5.27 -13.21
N ILE A 23 20.72 -4.73 -12.88
CA ILE A 23 19.43 -5.35 -13.10
C ILE A 23 19.17 -5.36 -14.62
N PRO A 24 18.71 -6.47 -15.21
CA PRO A 24 18.16 -6.43 -16.56
C PRO A 24 17.09 -5.34 -16.61
N GLU A 25 17.15 -4.41 -17.59
CA GLU A 25 16.16 -3.32 -17.74
C GLU A 25 14.71 -3.84 -17.75
N ALA A 26 14.52 -5.10 -18.17
CA ALA A 26 13.24 -5.81 -18.16
C ALA A 26 12.65 -6.06 -16.76
N GLN A 27 13.49 -6.19 -15.73
CA GLN A 27 13.06 -6.54 -14.37
C GLN A 27 12.78 -5.29 -13.51
N GLY A 28 13.23 -4.12 -13.96
CA GLY A 28 13.05 -2.86 -13.25
C GLY A 28 13.70 -2.86 -11.88
N HIS A 29 13.09 -2.13 -10.94
CA HIS A 29 13.53 -2.07 -9.55
C HIS A 29 13.43 -3.43 -8.85
N ARG A 30 14.46 -3.80 -8.06
CA ARG A 30 14.52 -5.08 -7.32
C ARG A 30 13.36 -5.29 -6.34
N ASP A 31 12.76 -4.18 -5.94
CA ASP A 31 11.65 -4.04 -5.02
C ASP A 31 10.31 -3.80 -5.74
N ASN A 32 10.20 -4.12 -7.03
CA ASN A 32 8.95 -4.02 -7.77
C ASN A 32 7.90 -5.01 -7.27
N LEU A 33 6.68 -4.52 -7.02
CA LEU A 33 5.60 -5.29 -6.41
C LEU A 33 4.60 -5.88 -7.40
N PHE A 34 4.81 -5.73 -8.71
CA PHE A 34 3.87 -6.16 -9.76
C PHE A 34 3.35 -7.59 -9.57
N THR A 35 4.22 -8.56 -9.30
CA THR A 35 3.84 -9.98 -9.11
C THR A 35 3.00 -10.24 -7.86
N TYR A 36 2.98 -9.31 -6.91
CA TYR A 36 2.23 -9.42 -5.65
C TYR A 36 0.92 -8.62 -5.66
N ILE A 37 0.55 -8.06 -6.81
CA ILE A 37 -0.72 -7.37 -6.99
C ILE A 37 -1.79 -8.39 -7.38
N ASP A 38 -2.97 -8.26 -6.78
CA ASP A 38 -4.14 -9.04 -7.14
C ASP A 38 -4.90 -8.36 -8.29
N HIS A 39 -4.32 -8.47 -9.49
CA HIS A 39 -4.82 -7.87 -10.74
C HIS A 39 -6.33 -8.07 -11.01
N PRO A 40 -6.93 -9.27 -10.84
CA PRO A 40 -8.36 -9.45 -11.14
C PRO A 40 -9.28 -8.67 -10.18
N ASN A 41 -8.78 -8.29 -9.00
CA ASN A 41 -9.53 -7.52 -8.00
C ASN A 41 -9.16 -6.03 -8.00
N VAL A 42 -8.38 -5.56 -8.98
CA VAL A 42 -8.17 -4.13 -9.21
C VAL A 42 -9.49 -3.51 -9.69
N VAL A 43 -9.87 -2.40 -9.06
CA VAL A 43 -11.11 -1.69 -9.37
C VAL A 43 -10.79 -0.23 -9.64
N ALA A 44 -11.32 0.29 -10.74
CA ALA A 44 -11.37 1.73 -11.01
C ALA A 44 -12.81 2.24 -10.91
N LEU A 45 -13.01 3.38 -10.25
CA LEU A 45 -14.28 4.11 -10.21
C LEU A 45 -14.18 5.37 -11.06
N ASN A 46 -15.29 5.70 -11.72
CA ASN A 46 -15.38 6.77 -12.73
C ASN A 46 -14.46 6.57 -13.94
N ALA A 47 -14.22 5.32 -14.34
CA ALA A 47 -13.41 4.99 -15.50
C ALA A 47 -14.28 4.72 -16.75
N ALA A 48 -13.89 5.28 -17.89
CA ALA A 48 -14.53 5.07 -19.18
C ALA A 48 -14.30 3.63 -19.67
N ALA A 49 -15.37 3.00 -20.20
CA ALA A 49 -15.26 1.68 -20.80
C ALA A 49 -14.34 1.72 -22.05
N PRO A 50 -13.51 0.68 -22.29
CA PRO A 50 -13.54 -0.66 -21.68
C PRO A 50 -12.70 -0.82 -20.40
N GLY A 51 -12.10 0.26 -19.89
CA GLY A 51 -11.07 0.17 -18.87
C GLY A 51 -11.61 -0.11 -17.47
N LYS A 52 -11.14 -1.17 -16.82
CA LYS A 52 -11.56 -1.56 -15.45
C LYS A 52 -10.51 -1.24 -14.38
N GLY A 53 -9.37 -0.70 -14.78
CA GLY A 53 -8.22 -0.43 -13.91
C GLY A 53 -7.04 -1.41 -14.02
N PRO A 54 -7.19 -2.74 -14.23
CA PRO A 54 -6.02 -3.63 -14.24
C PRO A 54 -5.11 -3.38 -15.45
N GLU A 55 -5.60 -2.75 -16.51
CA GLU A 55 -4.81 -2.46 -17.72
C GLU A 55 -3.68 -1.45 -17.52
N VAL A 56 -3.79 -0.57 -16.53
CA VAL A 56 -2.74 0.41 -16.20
C VAL A 56 -1.72 -0.14 -15.21
N VAL A 57 -2.05 -1.23 -14.53
CA VAL A 57 -1.10 -1.98 -13.70
C VAL A 57 -0.33 -2.93 -14.62
N LYS A 58 0.80 -2.46 -15.15
CA LYS A 58 1.64 -3.19 -16.12
C LYS A 58 2.99 -3.59 -15.51
N PRO A 59 3.71 -4.55 -16.09
CA PRO A 59 5.10 -4.78 -15.72
C PRO A 59 5.98 -3.57 -16.10
N TRP A 60 7.11 -3.40 -15.41
CA TRP A 60 8.02 -2.27 -15.64
C TRP A 60 8.52 -2.15 -17.09
N SER A 61 8.66 -3.28 -17.79
CA SER A 61 9.03 -3.33 -19.20
C SER A 61 8.02 -2.65 -20.13
N GLU A 62 6.73 -2.65 -19.76
CA GLU A 62 5.62 -2.10 -20.55
C GLU A 62 5.19 -0.70 -20.06
N ARG A 63 5.96 -0.06 -19.18
CA ARG A 63 5.60 1.26 -18.61
C ARG A 63 5.44 2.39 -19.63
N LEU A 64 6.06 2.24 -20.81
CA LEU A 64 6.01 3.21 -21.90
C LEU A 64 4.90 2.89 -22.91
N ASP A 65 4.23 1.76 -22.77
CA ASP A 65 3.10 1.39 -23.62
C ASP A 65 1.91 2.31 -23.32
N GLU A 66 1.51 3.10 -24.32
CA GLU A 66 0.38 4.03 -24.25
C GLU A 66 -0.88 3.45 -24.94
N GLU A 67 -0.84 2.20 -25.44
CA GLU A 67 -1.99 1.56 -26.12
C GLU A 67 -3.15 1.29 -25.15
N LYS A 68 -2.81 0.84 -23.93
CA LYS A 68 -3.78 0.64 -22.85
C LYS A 68 -3.68 1.77 -21.83
N PHE A 69 -4.81 2.38 -21.51
CA PHE A 69 -4.90 3.50 -20.58
C PHE A 69 -6.23 3.47 -19.83
N LEU A 70 -6.24 4.11 -18.68
CA LEU A 70 -7.44 4.38 -17.90
C LEU A 70 -7.78 5.85 -18.07
N GLU A 71 -8.98 6.15 -18.55
CA GLU A 71 -9.50 7.51 -18.70
C GLU A 71 -10.76 7.66 -17.87
N SER A 72 -11.01 8.85 -17.32
CA SER A 72 -12.24 9.12 -16.59
C SER A 72 -13.44 9.37 -17.53
N ASP A 73 -14.64 8.95 -17.12
CA ASP A 73 -15.82 8.91 -18.01
C ASP A 73 -16.65 10.20 -18.00
N ALA A 74 -17.01 10.70 -16.82
CA ALA A 74 -17.94 11.82 -16.67
C ALA A 74 -17.27 13.14 -16.29
N ASP A 75 -16.28 13.07 -15.41
CA ASP A 75 -15.55 14.20 -14.84
C ASP A 75 -14.08 13.80 -14.67
N ASP A 76 -13.24 14.74 -14.23
CA ASP A 76 -11.80 14.57 -14.12
C ASP A 76 -11.34 13.86 -12.83
N GLN A 77 -12.28 13.36 -12.02
CA GLN A 77 -11.99 12.60 -10.82
C GLN A 77 -11.89 11.11 -11.12
N LEU A 78 -10.91 10.44 -10.52
CA LEU A 78 -10.68 9.00 -10.73
C LEU A 78 -10.20 8.34 -9.44
N ILE A 79 -10.76 7.19 -9.11
CA ILE A 79 -10.27 6.34 -8.01
C ILE A 79 -9.76 5.03 -8.59
N LEU A 80 -8.55 4.63 -8.18
CA LEU A 80 -7.98 3.33 -8.49
C LEU A 80 -7.65 2.59 -7.20
N ARG A 81 -8.30 1.44 -6.98
CA ARG A 81 -8.05 0.55 -5.85
C ARG A 81 -7.22 -0.65 -6.30
N VAL A 82 -6.07 -0.82 -5.68
CA VAL A 82 -5.13 -1.90 -5.96
C VAL A 82 -4.95 -2.78 -4.73
N PRO A 83 -5.54 -3.99 -4.71
CA PRO A 83 -5.27 -4.98 -3.67
C PRO A 83 -3.92 -5.71 -3.91
N PHE A 84 -3.26 -6.07 -2.83
CA PHE A 84 -2.07 -6.92 -2.82
C PHE A 84 -2.40 -8.31 -2.28
N THR A 85 -1.66 -9.33 -2.72
CA THR A 85 -1.83 -10.72 -2.29
C THR A 85 -1.29 -11.00 -0.88
N GLY A 86 -0.69 -9.99 -0.23
CA GLY A 86 -0.10 -10.09 1.10
C GLY A 86 0.09 -8.72 1.74
N SER A 87 0.97 -8.63 2.74
CA SER A 87 1.31 -7.36 3.38
C SER A 87 2.50 -6.74 2.64
N VAL A 88 2.40 -5.47 2.24
CA VAL A 88 3.50 -4.75 1.61
C VAL A 88 3.90 -3.55 2.46
N LYS A 89 5.21 -3.36 2.62
CA LYS A 89 5.79 -2.11 3.10
C LYS A 89 6.12 -1.25 1.90
N LEU A 90 5.28 -0.25 1.65
CA LEU A 90 5.38 0.60 0.46
C LEU A 90 6.56 1.58 0.59
N ARG A 91 7.36 1.71 -0.48
CA ARG A 91 8.46 2.69 -0.60
C ARG A 91 8.12 3.79 -1.59
N ALA A 92 7.59 3.45 -2.77
CA ALA A 92 7.24 4.42 -3.79
C ALA A 92 6.08 3.96 -4.65
N VAL A 93 5.39 4.93 -5.23
CA VAL A 93 4.37 4.74 -6.26
C VAL A 93 4.91 5.31 -7.57
N LEU A 94 4.79 4.55 -8.65
CA LEU A 94 5.21 4.95 -9.99
C LEU A 94 3.96 5.30 -10.79
N ILE A 95 3.91 6.49 -11.39
CA ILE A 95 2.73 6.96 -12.13
C ILE A 95 3.17 7.58 -13.45
N LYS A 96 2.55 7.14 -14.55
CA LYS A 96 2.59 7.82 -15.86
C LYS A 96 1.16 8.21 -16.22
N ALA A 97 0.94 9.48 -16.47
CA ALA A 97 -0.38 10.04 -16.75
C ALA A 97 -0.29 11.17 -17.80
N GLY A 98 -1.43 11.66 -18.27
CA GLY A 98 -1.54 12.67 -19.33
C GLY A 98 -2.17 12.14 -20.62
N PRO A 99 -1.96 12.80 -21.78
CA PRO A 99 -0.99 13.87 -22.04
C PRO A 99 -1.50 15.27 -21.68
N SER A 100 -0.55 16.20 -21.47
CA SER A 100 -0.80 17.63 -21.22
C SER A 100 -1.84 17.86 -20.11
N ASP A 101 -3.00 18.43 -20.45
CA ASP A 101 -3.98 18.91 -19.49
C ASP A 101 -4.81 17.77 -18.88
N GLN A 102 -4.78 16.57 -19.50
CA GLN A 102 -5.35 15.34 -18.94
C GLN A 102 -4.49 14.73 -17.81
N THR A 103 -3.34 15.35 -17.51
CA THR A 103 -2.51 14.91 -16.38
C THR A 103 -3.23 15.24 -15.08
N PRO A 104 -3.40 14.30 -14.15
CA PRO A 104 -3.94 14.61 -12.84
C PRO A 104 -3.06 15.66 -12.15
N ALA A 105 -3.66 16.60 -11.43
CA ALA A 105 -2.93 17.61 -10.68
C ALA A 105 -2.23 16.99 -9.46
N LYS A 106 -2.91 16.04 -8.82
CA LYS A 106 -2.49 15.44 -7.55
C LYS A 106 -2.85 13.97 -7.49
N VAL A 107 -2.19 13.27 -6.57
CA VAL A 107 -2.58 11.92 -6.15
C VAL A 107 -2.61 11.85 -4.63
N ALA A 108 -3.76 11.46 -4.09
CA ALA A 108 -3.98 11.20 -2.68
C ALA A 108 -3.95 9.68 -2.43
N LEU A 109 -3.15 9.24 -1.46
CA LEU A 109 -2.96 7.84 -1.13
C LEU A 109 -3.67 7.47 0.17
N PHE A 110 -4.45 6.39 0.11
CA PHE A 110 -5.12 5.79 1.26
C PHE A 110 -4.73 4.31 1.36
N SER A 111 -4.35 3.88 2.56
CA SER A 111 -3.95 2.49 2.82
C SER A 111 -5.07 1.72 3.50
N ASN A 112 -5.31 0.48 3.07
CA ASN A 112 -6.26 -0.46 3.69
C ASN A 112 -7.70 0.06 3.76
N LEU A 113 -8.09 0.89 2.80
CA LEU A 113 -9.47 1.36 2.69
C LEU A 113 -10.30 0.30 1.96
N GLU A 114 -11.27 -0.26 2.66
CA GLU A 114 -12.23 -1.21 2.09
C GLU A 114 -13.36 -0.44 1.41
N ASN A 115 -13.63 -0.76 0.15
CA ASN A 115 -14.76 -0.19 -0.62
C ASN A 115 -14.78 1.35 -0.59
N ALA A 116 -13.64 1.96 -0.90
CA ALA A 116 -13.53 3.42 -0.97
C ALA A 116 -14.44 3.98 -2.07
N ASP A 117 -15.39 4.83 -1.69
CA ASP A 117 -16.18 5.63 -2.62
C ASP A 117 -15.70 7.10 -2.63
N PHE A 118 -16.23 7.90 -3.55
CA PHE A 118 -15.88 9.34 -3.65
C PHE A 118 -16.20 10.12 -2.38
N SER A 119 -17.27 9.76 -1.67
CA SER A 119 -17.61 10.38 -0.38
C SER A 119 -16.57 10.09 0.68
N ASP A 120 -16.08 8.85 0.78
CA ASP A 120 -15.07 8.48 1.78
C ASP A 120 -13.73 9.19 1.53
N VAL A 121 -13.25 9.23 0.29
CA VAL A 121 -11.94 9.84 -0.01
C VAL A 121 -11.93 11.36 0.14
N VAL A 122 -13.10 12.01 0.15
CA VAL A 122 -13.25 13.45 0.39
C VAL A 122 -13.29 13.77 1.88
N ASP A 123 -13.98 12.94 2.69
CA ASP A 123 -14.05 13.12 4.14
C ASP A 123 -12.79 12.61 4.88
N LEU A 124 -12.13 11.59 4.35
CA LEU A 124 -10.95 11.00 4.96
C LEU A 124 -9.69 11.79 4.64
N LYS A 125 -8.83 11.92 5.65
CA LYS A 125 -7.50 12.49 5.46
C LYS A 125 -6.60 11.49 4.72
N PRO A 126 -6.01 11.85 3.56
CA PRO A 126 -5.05 10.98 2.90
C PRO A 126 -3.81 10.77 3.77
N VAL A 127 -3.23 9.57 3.69
CA VAL A 127 -2.02 9.21 4.43
C VAL A 127 -0.83 10.04 3.93
N GLN A 128 -0.78 10.22 2.61
CA GLN A 128 0.18 11.06 1.91
C GLN A 128 -0.43 11.53 0.58
N GLU A 129 -0.08 12.74 0.16
CA GLU A 129 -0.49 13.35 -1.10
C GLU A 129 0.76 13.83 -1.85
N PHE A 130 0.70 13.80 -3.18
CA PHE A 130 1.75 14.35 -4.05
C PHE A 130 1.14 15.17 -5.18
N ASP A 131 1.82 16.25 -5.55
CA ASP A 131 1.58 16.96 -6.79
C ASP A 131 2.22 16.19 -7.96
N ILE A 132 1.48 16.02 -9.04
CA ILE A 132 1.95 15.34 -10.24
C ILE A 132 2.32 16.42 -11.26
N PRO A 133 3.61 16.60 -11.63
CA PRO A 133 3.95 17.54 -12.68
C PRO A 133 3.50 17.03 -14.05
N GLN A 134 3.15 17.96 -14.95
CA GLN A 134 2.97 17.60 -16.36
C GLN A 134 4.28 17.04 -16.93
N GLY A 135 4.19 15.88 -17.56
CA GLY A 135 5.34 15.21 -18.15
C GLY A 135 4.92 13.95 -18.90
N ARG A 136 5.83 13.43 -19.72
CA ARG A 136 5.62 12.17 -20.45
C ARG A 136 6.36 10.99 -19.83
N GLU A 137 7.27 11.28 -18.89
CA GLU A 137 8.06 10.29 -18.16
C GLU A 137 7.25 9.64 -17.04
N VAL A 138 7.73 8.50 -16.53
CA VAL A 138 7.16 7.87 -15.34
C VAL A 138 7.65 8.62 -14.10
N GLY A 139 6.75 9.21 -13.33
CA GLY A 139 7.08 9.85 -12.06
C GLY A 139 7.21 8.83 -10.92
N GLU A 140 8.25 8.96 -10.10
CA GLU A 140 8.46 8.14 -8.90
C GLU A 140 8.18 8.95 -7.61
N TYR A 141 7.08 8.61 -6.95
CA TYR A 141 6.59 9.30 -5.76
C TYR A 141 6.93 8.50 -4.50
N HIS A 142 7.96 8.98 -3.79
CA HIS A 142 8.46 8.33 -2.58
C HIS A 142 7.53 8.56 -1.39
N VAL A 143 6.99 7.47 -0.85
CA VAL A 143 6.18 7.51 0.37
C VAL A 143 7.05 7.39 1.61
N MET A 144 6.53 7.82 2.76
CA MET A 144 7.18 7.56 4.05
C MET A 144 6.85 6.12 4.50
N PRO A 145 7.80 5.16 4.51
CA PRO A 145 7.46 3.75 4.78
C PRO A 145 6.88 3.52 6.19
N ALA A 146 7.16 4.42 7.13
CA ALA A 146 6.57 4.41 8.47
C ALA A 146 5.04 4.61 8.47
N LYS A 147 4.51 5.30 7.45
CA LYS A 147 3.06 5.49 7.27
C LYS A 147 2.40 4.33 6.51
N PHE A 148 3.20 3.50 5.83
CA PHE A 148 2.75 2.39 5.00
C PHE A 148 3.44 1.06 5.37
N PRO A 149 3.42 0.61 6.65
CA PRO A 149 4.18 -0.56 7.07
C PRO A 149 3.54 -1.90 6.67
N ASN A 150 2.21 -1.96 6.60
CA ASN A 150 1.42 -3.16 6.35
C ASN A 150 0.23 -2.87 5.43
N VAL A 151 0.53 -2.49 4.19
CA VAL A 151 -0.48 -2.19 3.17
C VAL A 151 -0.93 -3.48 2.52
N THR A 152 -2.24 -3.67 2.43
CA THR A 152 -2.89 -4.85 1.83
C THR A 152 -3.83 -4.46 0.70
N SER A 153 -4.33 -3.22 0.74
CA SER A 153 -4.86 -2.52 -0.42
C SER A 153 -4.36 -1.08 -0.40
N LEU A 154 -4.12 -0.51 -1.57
CA LEU A 154 -3.85 0.92 -1.74
C LEU A 154 -4.91 1.52 -2.64
N THR A 155 -5.52 2.61 -2.20
CA THR A 155 -6.44 3.41 -2.99
C THR A 155 -5.74 4.69 -3.39
N LEU A 156 -5.69 4.95 -4.69
CA LEU A 156 -5.18 6.18 -5.29
C LEU A 156 -6.39 7.01 -5.72
N PHE A 157 -6.46 8.23 -5.25
CA PHE A 157 -7.49 9.19 -5.66
C PHE A 157 -6.83 10.34 -6.43
N PHE A 158 -7.35 10.57 -7.63
CA PHE A 158 -6.97 11.69 -8.50
C PHE A 158 -8.14 12.68 -8.49
N PRO A 159 -8.01 13.84 -7.80
CA PRO A 159 -9.14 14.71 -7.53
C PRO A 159 -9.51 15.65 -8.68
N ALA A 160 -8.57 15.92 -9.59
CA ALA A 160 -8.75 16.81 -10.73
C ALA A 160 -7.59 16.64 -11.73
N SER A 161 -7.84 17.01 -12.98
CA SER A 161 -6.81 17.18 -14.02
C SER A 161 -6.12 18.55 -13.91
N GLN A 162 -5.15 18.83 -14.80
CA GLN A 162 -4.45 20.12 -14.88
C GLN A 162 -5.04 21.07 -15.93
N GLY A 163 -6.23 20.79 -16.44
CA GLY A 163 -6.95 21.70 -17.33
C GLY A 163 -7.89 21.04 -18.35
N ALA A 164 -8.00 19.71 -18.36
CA ALA A 164 -8.94 18.97 -19.19
C ALA A 164 -10.18 18.52 -18.40
N ASP A 165 -11.24 18.17 -19.11
CA ASP A 165 -12.46 17.62 -18.49
C ASP A 165 -12.30 16.15 -18.05
N THR A 166 -11.22 15.49 -18.48
CA THR A 166 -10.93 14.09 -18.14
C THR A 166 -9.49 13.92 -17.66
N THR A 167 -9.29 12.93 -16.79
CA THR A 167 -7.98 12.50 -16.31
C THR A 167 -7.61 11.18 -16.99
N ARG A 168 -6.37 11.07 -17.47
CA ARG A 168 -5.88 9.86 -18.13
C ARG A 168 -4.59 9.35 -17.50
N VAL A 169 -4.54 8.04 -17.25
CA VAL A 169 -3.43 7.32 -16.62
C VAL A 169 -3.00 6.17 -17.54
N TYR A 170 -1.71 6.04 -17.77
CA TYR A 170 -1.12 5.01 -18.64
C TYR A 170 -0.47 3.86 -17.85
N TYR A 171 0.14 4.19 -16.71
CA TYR A 171 0.92 3.25 -15.94
C TYR A 171 0.83 3.55 -14.46
N ILE A 172 0.61 2.50 -13.67
CA ILE A 172 0.69 2.50 -12.22
C ILE A 172 1.57 1.33 -11.79
N GLY A 173 2.63 1.64 -11.04
CA GLY A 173 3.54 0.67 -10.45
C GLY A 173 3.78 0.95 -8.97
N PHE A 174 4.25 -0.07 -8.24
CA PHE A 174 4.52 0.03 -6.81
C PHE A 174 5.87 -0.58 -6.49
N LEU A 175 6.64 0.12 -5.67
CA LEU A 175 7.95 -0.31 -5.20
C LEU A 175 7.91 -0.47 -3.68
N GLY A 176 8.47 -1.55 -3.14
CA GLY A 176 8.48 -1.84 -1.72
C GLY A 176 8.87 -3.26 -1.37
N GLN A 177 8.60 -3.65 -0.13
CA GLN A 177 8.94 -4.98 0.39
C GLN A 177 7.66 -5.78 0.63
N PHE A 178 7.55 -6.94 -0.02
CA PHE A 178 6.46 -7.88 0.22
C PHE A 178 6.75 -8.75 1.45
N SER A 179 5.70 -9.08 2.21
CA SER A 179 5.71 -10.04 3.30
C SER A 179 4.48 -10.94 3.18
N GLU A 180 4.72 -12.26 3.18
CA GLU A 180 3.66 -13.25 3.09
C GLU A 180 2.75 -13.19 4.33
N ARG A 181 1.43 -13.08 4.09
CA ARG A 181 0.44 -13.15 5.16
C ARG A 181 0.18 -14.61 5.50
N LYS A 182 0.73 -15.09 6.62
CA LYS A 182 0.29 -16.36 7.23
C LYS A 182 -1.11 -16.16 7.81
N ASN A 183 -2.14 -16.54 7.05
CA ASN A 183 -3.50 -16.69 7.59
C ASN A 183 -3.51 -17.88 8.56
N VAL A 184 -3.04 -17.69 9.78
CA VAL A 184 -3.28 -18.63 10.86
C VAL A 184 -4.67 -18.29 11.41
N PRO A 185 -5.70 -19.10 11.18
CA PRO A 185 -6.98 -18.87 11.85
C PRO A 185 -6.72 -18.99 13.34
N VAL A 186 -6.94 -17.89 14.07
CA VAL A 186 -7.01 -17.95 15.54
C VAL A 186 -8.26 -18.74 15.85
N VAL A 187 -8.12 -20.05 16.01
CA VAL A 187 -9.12 -20.86 16.67
C VAL A 187 -9.07 -20.41 18.12
N THR A 188 -9.89 -19.41 18.47
CA THR A 188 -10.23 -19.14 19.85
C THR A 188 -11.01 -20.34 20.36
N VAL A 189 -10.30 -21.37 20.82
CA VAL A 189 -10.86 -22.32 21.78
C VAL A 189 -11.08 -21.49 23.05
N TYR A 190 -12.27 -20.92 23.18
CA TYR A 190 -12.76 -20.51 24.50
C TYR A 190 -12.89 -21.80 25.30
N GLU A 191 -11.88 -22.12 26.10
CA GLU A 191 -11.99 -23.13 27.14
C GLU A 191 -13.00 -22.61 28.17
N SER A 192 -14.30 -22.79 27.89
CA SER A 192 -15.34 -22.73 28.91
C SER A 192 -15.25 -24.00 29.76
N GLN A 193 -14.17 -24.16 30.52
CA GLN A 193 -14.20 -25.03 31.69
C GLN A 193 -14.79 -24.21 32.82
N ALA A 194 -16.12 -24.26 32.94
CA ALA A 194 -16.77 -23.93 34.20
C ALA A 194 -16.21 -24.90 35.26
N ASN A 195 -15.34 -24.40 36.14
CA ASN A 195 -14.84 -25.19 37.24
C ASN A 195 -15.99 -25.36 38.25
N LEU A 196 -16.68 -26.51 38.17
CA LEU A 196 -17.87 -26.84 38.99
C LEU A 196 -17.51 -27.23 40.45
N ALA A 197 -16.37 -26.74 40.96
CA ALA A 197 -15.81 -27.15 42.25
C ALA A 197 -15.74 -26.03 43.31
N ASP A 198 -16.36 -24.87 43.08
CA ASP A 198 -16.48 -23.81 44.11
C ASP A 198 -17.94 -23.49 44.40
N HIS A 199 -18.68 -24.50 44.85
CA HIS A 199 -19.96 -24.30 45.56
C HIS A 199 -20.17 -25.48 46.52
N GLU A 200 -19.56 -25.42 47.70
CA GLU A 200 -20.09 -26.12 48.88
C GLU A 200 -20.02 -25.20 50.10
N LYS A 201 -21.20 -24.75 50.53
CA LYS A 201 -21.43 -24.37 51.92
C LYS A 201 -22.79 -24.88 52.35
N ILE A 202 -22.85 -26.11 52.85
CA ILE A 202 -23.87 -26.51 53.83
C ILE A 202 -23.18 -27.14 55.04
N GLN A 203 -23.23 -26.40 56.14
CA GLN A 203 -22.78 -26.80 57.47
C GLN A 203 -23.79 -27.81 58.03
N GLY A 204 -23.30 -29.00 58.38
CA GLY A 204 -24.10 -30.16 58.73
C GLY A 204 -25.07 -29.96 59.90
N VAL A 205 -26.24 -30.56 59.75
CA VAL A 205 -27.15 -30.91 60.83
C VAL A 205 -26.69 -32.27 61.38
N ASP A 206 -26.19 -32.30 62.60
CA ASP A 206 -25.77 -33.54 63.27
C ASP A 206 -27.00 -34.17 63.93
N GLY A 207 -27.49 -35.25 63.34
CA GLY A 207 -28.59 -36.07 63.86
C GLY A 207 -28.24 -37.54 63.72
N ASN A 208 -27.37 -38.05 64.60
CA ASN A 208 -27.10 -39.49 64.67
C ASN A 208 -27.95 -40.15 65.77
N ILE A 209 -29.05 -40.74 65.32
CA ILE A 209 -29.86 -41.77 66.00
C ILE A 209 -29.25 -43.14 65.67
N SER A 210 -28.60 -43.78 66.64
CA SER A 210 -28.25 -45.21 66.58
C SER A 210 -29.33 -46.05 67.26
N THR A 211 -29.75 -47.10 66.56
CA THR A 211 -30.81 -48.09 66.86
C THR A 211 -30.33 -49.22 67.81
N PRO A 212 -31.25 -50.10 68.30
CA PRO A 212 -31.09 -50.87 69.54
C PRO A 212 -30.48 -52.26 69.34
N GLN A 213 -30.04 -52.90 70.42
CA GLN A 213 -29.84 -54.37 70.50
C GLN A 213 -29.88 -54.88 71.97
N PRO A 214 -30.02 -56.21 72.18
CA PRO A 214 -31.10 -56.86 72.95
C PRO A 214 -30.98 -56.84 74.48
#